data_AF-A0A562ZHF9-F1
#
_entry.id   AF-A0A562ZHF9-F1
#
_cell.length_a   1.000
_cell.length_b   1.000
_cell.length_c   1.000
_cell.angle_alpha   90.00
_cell.angle_beta   90.00
_cell.angle_gamma   90.00
#
_symmetry.space_group_name_H-M   'P 1'
#
loop_
_entity.id
_entity.type
_entity.pdbx_description
1 polymer ?
#
loop_
_entity_poly.entity_id
_entity_poly.type
_entity_poly.pdbx_seq_one_letter_code
_entity_poly.pdbx_strand_id
1 'polypeptide(L)'
;MLAGQGTGLAKAAELNGYPGPAHVLEHADALALTADQKQGSKALMDRHKERARHIGAALVASERALDQTFATRTIEPGRLSQLTAEIGELQAQLRAEHLRTHLAQTALLSADQVKRYGTLRGYGGDAAPAAHQRRH
;
A
#
# COMPACT_ATOMS: atom_id res chain seq x y z
N MET A 1 -6.01 3.18 10.51
CA MET A 1 -4.58 2.89 10.79
C MET A 1 -4.32 1.50 11.37
N LEU A 2 -5.18 0.93 12.24
CA LEU A 2 -4.94 -0.36 12.91
C LEU A 2 -4.68 -1.58 11.99
N ALA A 3 -5.11 -1.53 10.72
CA ALA A 3 -4.90 -2.60 9.74
C ALA A 3 -3.79 -2.31 8.72
N GLY A 4 -2.96 -1.28 8.92
CA GLY A 4 -1.98 -0.83 7.90
C GLY A 4 -2.64 -0.23 6.64
N GLN A 5 -3.95 0.02 6.70
CA GLN A 5 -4.72 0.65 5.63
C GLN A 5 -4.58 2.17 5.75
N GLY A 6 -3.81 2.74 4.82
CA GLY A 6 -3.75 4.17 4.53
C GLY A 6 -4.17 4.39 3.09
N THR A 7 -5.02 5.39 2.85
CA THR A 7 -5.41 5.77 1.48
C THR A 7 -4.17 6.21 0.71
N GLY A 8 -3.90 5.57 -0.42
CA GLY A 8 -2.86 5.99 -1.36
C GLY A 8 -1.42 5.55 -1.06
N LEU A 9 -1.17 4.65 -0.10
CA LEU A 9 0.19 4.14 0.17
C LEU A 9 0.81 3.44 -1.06
N ALA A 10 0.00 2.75 -1.85
CA ALA A 10 0.42 2.09 -3.09
C ALA A 10 0.18 2.94 -4.34
N LYS A 11 -0.28 4.20 -4.23
CA LYS A 11 -0.82 4.95 -5.37
C LYS A 11 0.16 5.10 -6.54
N ALA A 12 1.45 5.25 -6.23
CA ALA A 12 2.51 5.32 -7.25
C ALA A 12 2.61 4.01 -8.06
N ALA A 13 2.46 2.86 -7.42
CA ALA A 13 2.44 1.57 -8.11
C ALA A 13 1.15 1.40 -8.93
N GLU A 14 -0.01 1.64 -8.30
CA GLU A 14 -1.32 1.48 -8.93
C GLU A 14 -1.48 2.33 -10.20
N LEU A 15 -1.13 3.61 -10.13
CA LEU A 15 -1.25 4.54 -11.27
C LEU A 15 -0.29 4.23 -12.40
N ASN A 16 0.79 3.48 -12.14
CA ASN A 16 1.79 3.11 -13.14
C ASN A 16 1.67 1.63 -13.55
N GLY A 17 0.51 1.02 -13.32
CA GLY A 17 0.19 -0.33 -13.83
C GLY A 17 0.87 -1.48 -13.09
N TYR A 18 1.48 -1.24 -11.92
CA TYR A 18 2.07 -2.31 -11.11
C TYR A 18 0.98 -3.10 -10.39
N PRO A 19 0.80 -4.41 -10.66
CA PRO A 19 -0.30 -5.18 -10.10
C PRO A 19 -0.20 -5.35 -8.58
N GLY A 20 -1.35 -5.26 -7.90
CA GLY A 20 -1.45 -5.57 -6.48
C GLY A 20 -2.00 -6.99 -6.28
N PRO A 21 -1.52 -7.76 -5.28
CA PRO A 21 -1.83 -9.19 -5.14
C PRO A 21 -3.33 -9.47 -4.95
N ALA A 22 -4.06 -8.61 -4.25
CA ALA A 22 -5.50 -8.77 -4.05
C ALA A 22 -6.25 -8.77 -5.39
N HIS A 23 -5.98 -7.76 -6.23
CA HIS A 23 -6.64 -7.62 -7.53
C HIS A 23 -6.17 -8.62 -8.58
N VAL A 24 -4.91 -9.06 -8.49
CA VAL A 24 -4.43 -10.17 -9.31
C VAL A 24 -5.19 -11.45 -8.99
N LEU A 25 -5.43 -11.75 -7.71
CA LEU A 25 -6.21 -12.90 -7.29
C LEU A 25 -7.70 -12.77 -7.66
N GLU A 26 -8.29 -11.58 -7.55
CA GLU A 26 -9.66 -11.29 -8.03
C GLU A 26 -9.83 -11.58 -9.53
N HIS A 27 -8.79 -11.32 -10.32
CA HIS A 27 -8.78 -11.55 -11.77
C HIS A 27 -8.04 -12.82 -12.19
N ALA A 28 -7.87 -13.79 -11.29
CA ALA A 28 -7.01 -14.94 -11.51
C ALA A 28 -7.32 -15.72 -12.80
N ASP A 29 -8.60 -15.90 -13.11
CA ASP A 29 -9.02 -16.64 -14.31
C ASP A 29 -8.89 -15.79 -15.57
N ALA A 30 -9.22 -14.49 -15.50
CA ALA A 30 -9.05 -13.56 -16.62
C ALA A 30 -7.56 -13.36 -16.99
N LEU A 31 -6.66 -13.45 -16.02
CA LEU A 31 -5.21 -13.41 -16.19
C LEU A 31 -4.60 -14.79 -16.51
N ALA A 32 -5.42 -15.85 -16.54
CA ALA A 32 -4.96 -17.22 -16.73
C ALA A 32 -3.78 -17.58 -15.80
N LEU A 33 -3.88 -17.22 -14.51
CA LEU A 33 -2.81 -17.48 -13.55
C LEU A 33 -2.56 -18.97 -13.39
N THR A 34 -1.29 -19.36 -13.42
CA THR A 34 -0.89 -20.73 -13.08
C THR A 34 -1.13 -21.02 -11.60
N ALA A 35 -1.15 -22.30 -11.22
CA ALA A 35 -1.25 -22.69 -9.81
C ALA A 35 -0.16 -22.04 -8.95
N ASP A 36 1.09 -22.01 -9.46
CA ASP A 36 2.23 -21.40 -8.78
C ASP A 36 2.06 -19.88 -8.63
N GLN A 37 1.54 -19.19 -9.64
CA GLN A 37 1.25 -17.76 -9.57
C GLN A 37 0.14 -17.46 -8.56
N LYS A 38 -0.93 -18.26 -8.51
CA LYS A 38 -2.01 -18.13 -7.53
C LYS A 38 -1.47 -18.33 -6.11
N GLN A 39 -0.68 -19.38 -5.88
CA GLN A 39 -0.07 -19.66 -4.58
C GLN A 39 0.92 -18.57 -4.17
N GLY A 40 1.81 -18.14 -5.06
CA GLY A 40 2.78 -17.09 -4.83
C GLY A 40 2.12 -15.75 -4.48
N SER A 41 1.07 -15.38 -5.22
CA SER A 41 0.31 -14.14 -4.99
C SER A 41 -0.43 -14.18 -3.65
N LYS A 42 -1.01 -15.33 -3.26
CA LYS A 42 -1.64 -15.49 -1.95
C LYS A 42 -0.63 -15.37 -0.80
N ALA A 43 0.50 -16.08 -0.92
CA ALA A 43 1.55 -16.02 0.10
C ALA A 43 2.12 -14.60 0.24
N LEU A 44 2.30 -13.89 -0.88
CA LEU A 44 2.71 -12.49 -0.88
C LEU A 44 1.68 -11.59 -0.17
N MET A 45 0.38 -11.75 -0.48
CA MET A 45 -0.69 -10.99 0.17
C MET A 45 -0.72 -11.22 1.69
N ASP A 46 -0.58 -12.48 2.12
CA ASP A 46 -0.66 -12.84 3.54
C ASP A 46 0.52 -12.25 4.32
N ARG A 47 1.75 -12.36 3.80
CA ARG A 47 2.94 -11.72 4.40
C ARG A 47 2.80 -10.19 4.45
N HIS A 48 2.33 -9.58 3.37
CA HIS A 48 2.10 -8.13 3.32
C HIS A 48 1.13 -7.68 4.41
N LYS A 49 0.00 -8.38 4.56
CA LYS A 49 -1.00 -8.07 5.60
C LYS A 49 -0.42 -8.19 7.00
N GLU A 50 0.38 -9.22 7.26
CA GLU A 50 1.06 -9.39 8.55
C GLU A 50 2.04 -8.24 8.83
N ARG A 51 2.91 -7.94 7.88
CA ARG A 51 3.92 -6.87 8.02
C ARG A 51 3.29 -5.49 8.18
N ALA A 52 2.29 -5.17 7.36
CA ALA A 52 1.56 -3.91 7.41
C ALA A 52 0.80 -3.74 8.74
N ARG A 53 0.23 -4.82 9.31
CA ARG A 53 -0.39 -4.80 10.63
C ARG A 53 0.62 -4.52 11.73
N HIS A 54 1.78 -5.19 11.69
CA HIS A 54 2.83 -4.99 12.68
C HIS A 54 3.35 -3.53 12.68
N ILE A 55 3.66 -2.98 11.51
CA ILE A 55 4.09 -1.59 11.37
C ILE A 55 2.97 -0.62 11.77
N GLY A 56 1.73 -0.89 11.36
CA GLY A 56 0.58 -0.06 11.70
C GLY A 56 0.28 -0.03 13.21
N ALA A 57 0.48 -1.14 13.92
CA ALA A 57 0.34 -1.20 15.38
C ALA A 57 1.42 -0.35 16.07
N ALA A 58 2.67 -0.43 15.62
CA ALA A 58 3.74 0.43 16.11
C ALA A 58 3.44 1.92 15.86
N LEU A 59 3.00 2.26 14.65
CA LEU A 59 2.64 3.64 14.30
C LEU A 59 1.54 4.20 15.22
N VAL A 60 0.47 3.43 15.47
CA VAL A 60 -0.59 3.84 16.39
C VAL A 60 -0.08 4.01 17.82
N ALA A 61 0.87 3.17 18.26
CA ALA A 61 1.46 3.31 19.59
C ALA A 61 2.30 4.60 19.71
N SER A 62 3.14 4.91 18.72
CA SER A 62 3.95 6.13 18.70
C SER A 62 3.09 7.39 18.62
N GLU A 63 2.03 7.40 17.80
CA GLU A 63 1.04 8.48 17.74
C GLU A 63 0.31 8.68 19.08
N ARG A 64 -0.07 7.60 19.77
CA ARG A 64 -0.68 7.67 21.12
C ARG A 64 0.29 8.23 22.15
N ALA A 65 1.58 7.87 22.08
CA ALA A 65 2.60 8.40 22.98
C ALA A 65 2.80 9.91 22.75
N LEU A 66 2.80 10.35 21.48
CA LEU A 66 2.83 11.77 21.13
C LEU A 66 1.62 12.50 21.71
N ASP A 67 0.41 12.03 21.42
CA ASP A 67 -0.84 12.60 21.95
C ASP A 67 -0.83 12.70 23.48
N GLN A 68 -0.47 11.60 24.17
CA GLN A 68 -0.44 11.56 25.63
C GLN A 68 0.53 12.58 26.23
N THR A 69 1.76 12.68 25.70
CA THR A 69 2.76 13.62 26.24
C THR A 69 2.38 15.08 26.03
N PHE A 70 1.67 15.41 24.96
CA PHE A 70 1.05 16.72 24.78
C PHE A 70 -0.12 16.93 25.76
N ALA A 71 -1.02 15.95 25.89
CA ALA A 71 -2.18 16.02 26.78
C ALA A 71 -1.79 16.22 28.25
N THR A 72 -0.69 15.59 28.69
CA THR A 72 -0.16 15.72 30.06
C THR A 72 0.74 16.94 30.24
N ARG A 73 1.01 17.73 29.19
CA ARG A 73 1.94 18.88 29.21
C ARG A 73 3.35 18.53 29.70
N THR A 74 3.81 17.32 29.40
CA THR A 74 5.15 16.82 29.77
C THR A 74 6.07 16.68 28.55
N ILE A 75 5.64 17.16 27.38
CA ILE A 75 6.43 17.12 26.17
C ILE A 75 7.56 18.16 26.24
N GLU A 76 8.77 17.73 25.93
CA GLU A 76 9.96 18.57 25.81
C GLU A 76 10.53 18.48 24.39
N PRO A 77 11.29 19.49 23.90
CA PRO A 77 11.74 19.56 22.51
C PRO A 77 12.46 18.30 22.01
N GLY A 78 13.34 17.70 22.82
CA GLY A 78 14.05 16.48 22.44
C GLY A 78 13.12 15.27 22.27
N ARG A 79 12.10 15.14 23.15
CA ARG A 79 11.12 14.06 23.06
C ARG A 79 10.20 14.25 21.86
N LEU A 80 9.84 15.48 21.55
CA LEU A 80 9.07 15.83 20.34
C LEU A 80 9.81 15.40 19.08
N SER A 81 11.10 15.74 18.96
CA SER A 81 11.92 15.33 17.81
C SER A 81 12.02 13.81 17.69
N GLN A 82 12.18 13.10 18.81
CA GLN A 82 12.26 11.63 18.80
C GLN A 82 10.96 10.99 18.32
N LEU A 83 9.82 11.36 18.91
CA LEU A 83 8.53 10.74 18.58
C LEU A 83 8.11 11.03 17.15
N THR A 84 8.32 12.26 16.66
CA THR A 84 7.96 12.62 15.28
C THR A 84 8.87 11.95 14.26
N ALA A 85 10.17 11.77 14.55
CA ALA A 85 11.07 10.98 13.71
C ALA A 85 10.66 9.50 13.66
N GLU A 86 10.31 8.90 14.81
CA GLU A 86 9.83 7.51 14.89
C GLU A 86 8.55 7.29 14.08
N ILE A 87 7.58 8.20 14.22
CA ILE A 87 6.33 8.20 13.44
C ILE A 87 6.63 8.29 11.94
N GLY A 88 7.49 9.23 11.53
CA GLY A 88 7.87 9.42 10.13
C GLY A 88 8.53 8.17 9.53
N GLU A 89 9.42 7.53 10.28
CA GLU A 89 10.09 6.29 9.89
C GLU A 89 9.07 5.15 9.73
N LEU A 90 8.14 4.98 10.66
CA LEU A 90 7.08 3.96 10.56
C LEU A 90 6.14 4.21 9.37
N GLN A 91 5.80 5.47 9.08
CA GLN A 91 5.03 5.84 7.89
C GLN A 91 5.79 5.50 6.60
N ALA A 92 7.09 5.80 6.55
CA ALA A 92 7.95 5.47 5.42
C ALA A 92 8.05 3.95 5.21
N GLN A 93 8.25 3.18 6.28
CA GLN A 93 8.28 1.72 6.25
C GLN A 93 6.96 1.14 5.75
N LEU A 94 5.82 1.66 6.24
CA LEU A 94 4.51 1.18 5.79
C LEU A 94 4.30 1.46 4.29
N ARG A 95 4.65 2.66 3.81
CA ARG A 95 4.57 2.99 2.37
C ARG A 95 5.48 2.09 1.54
N ALA A 96 6.71 1.85 1.99
CA ALA A 96 7.65 0.96 1.31
C ALA A 96 7.12 -0.48 1.24
N GLU A 97 6.49 -0.99 2.31
CA GLU A 97 5.89 -2.33 2.35
C GLU A 97 4.80 -2.50 1.28
N HIS A 98 3.93 -1.50 1.11
CA HIS A 98 2.93 -1.47 0.03
C HIS A 98 3.59 -1.49 -1.36
N LEU A 99 4.52 -0.57 -1.62
CA LEU A 99 5.17 -0.46 -2.94
C LEU A 99 6.00 -1.70 -3.29
N ARG A 100 6.74 -2.25 -2.33
CA ARG A 100 7.51 -3.50 -2.50
C ARG A 100 6.61 -4.68 -2.79
N THR A 101 5.44 -4.75 -2.17
CA THR A 101 4.45 -5.80 -2.45
C THR A 101 3.97 -5.74 -3.89
N HIS A 102 3.71 -4.54 -4.43
CA HIS A 102 3.37 -4.38 -5.84
C HIS A 102 4.54 -4.79 -6.76
N LEU A 103 5.78 -4.37 -6.46
CA LEU A 103 6.97 -4.80 -7.23
C LEU A 103 7.12 -6.33 -7.26
N ALA A 104 6.98 -6.97 -6.11
CA ALA A 104 7.07 -8.42 -5.99
C ALA A 104 5.92 -9.12 -6.74
N GLN A 105 4.70 -8.57 -6.69
CA GLN A 105 3.57 -9.12 -7.43
C GLN A 105 3.76 -9.01 -8.94
N THR A 106 4.28 -7.88 -9.44
CA THR A 106 4.60 -7.72 -10.87
C THR A 106 5.57 -8.80 -11.33
N ALA A 107 6.60 -9.10 -10.52
CA ALA A 107 7.61 -10.10 -10.85
C ALA A 107 7.09 -11.55 -10.90
N LEU A 108 5.93 -11.83 -10.30
CA LEU A 108 5.27 -13.13 -10.40
C LEU A 108 4.51 -13.34 -11.72
N LEU A 109 4.28 -12.26 -12.48
CA LEU A 109 3.48 -12.28 -13.69
C LEU A 109 4.35 -12.17 -14.95
N SER A 110 3.87 -12.74 -16.05
CA SER A 110 4.43 -12.46 -17.37
C SER A 110 4.09 -11.05 -17.83
N ALA A 111 4.86 -10.52 -18.79
CA ALA A 111 4.59 -9.21 -19.38
C ALA A 111 3.17 -9.10 -19.97
N ASP A 112 2.68 -10.17 -20.62
CA ASP A 112 1.33 -10.23 -21.18
C ASP A 112 0.25 -10.19 -20.09
N GLN A 113 0.46 -10.87 -18.96
CA GLN A 113 -0.44 -10.81 -17.81
C GLN A 113 -0.46 -9.42 -17.18
N VAL A 114 0.69 -8.74 -17.07
CA VAL A 114 0.75 -7.35 -16.57
C VAL A 114 -0.01 -6.42 -17.51
N LYS A 115 0.18 -6.55 -18.83
CA LYS A 115 -0.57 -5.77 -19.82
C LYS A 115 -2.08 -6.01 -19.71
N ARG A 116 -2.50 -7.27 -19.61
CA ARG A 116 -3.91 -7.65 -19.46
C ARG A 116 -4.51 -7.14 -18.16
N TYR A 117 -3.76 -7.21 -17.07
CA TYR A 117 -4.14 -6.60 -15.79
C TYR A 117 -4.39 -5.10 -15.94
N GLY A 118 -3.53 -4.38 -16.65
CA GLY A 118 -3.71 -2.96 -16.95
C GLY A 118 -5.04 -2.68 -17.65
N THR A 119 -5.41 -3.48 -18.66
CA THR A 119 -6.72 -3.37 -19.32
C THR A 119 -7.89 -3.65 -18.37
N LEU A 120 -7.82 -4.73 -17.58
CA LEU A 120 -8.88 -5.12 -16.64
C LEU A 120 -9.13 -4.06 -15.55
N ARG A 121 -8.08 -3.34 -15.15
CA ARG A 121 -8.15 -2.28 -14.13
C ARG A 121 -8.44 -0.88 -14.69
N GLY A 122 -8.61 -0.75 -16.00
CA GLY A 122 -8.87 0.54 -16.64
C GLY A 122 -7.63 1.45 -16.75
N TYR A 123 -6.43 0.89 -16.59
CA TYR A 123 -5.15 1.58 -16.83
C TYR A 123 -4.63 1.37 -18.27
N GLY A 124 -5.28 0.51 -19.05
CA GLY A 124 -4.86 0.10 -20.40
C GLY A 124 -5.58 0.79 -21.56
N GLY A 125 -6.25 1.92 -21.34
CA GLY A 125 -6.90 2.69 -22.40
C GLY A 125 -6.83 4.17 -22.09
N ASP A 126 -6.67 4.98 -23.14
CA ASP A 126 -6.74 6.44 -23.12
C ASP A 126 -7.93 6.93 -22.29
N ALA A 127 -7.70 7.17 -21.00
CA ALA A 127 -8.62 7.89 -20.17
C ALA A 127 -8.44 9.37 -20.53
N ALA A 128 -9.24 9.85 -21.47
CA ALA A 128 -9.51 11.27 -21.63
C ALA A 128 -9.77 11.87 -20.24
N PRO A 129 -9.21 13.04 -19.91
CA PRO A 129 -9.38 13.61 -18.58
C PRO A 129 -10.87 13.88 -18.35
N ALA A 130 -11.43 13.26 -17.33
CA ALA A 130 -12.74 13.62 -16.81
C ALA A 130 -12.68 15.11 -16.43
N ALA A 131 -13.32 15.95 -17.24
CA ALA A 131 -13.45 17.36 -16.99
C ALA A 131 -14.11 17.57 -15.63
N HIS A 132 -13.33 18.03 -14.66
CA HIS A 132 -13.84 18.61 -13.43
C HIS A 132 -14.65 19.86 -13.78
N GLN A 133 -15.96 19.71 -13.97
CA GLN A 133 -16.87 20.85 -13.89
C GLN A 133 -16.92 21.31 -12.43
N ARG A 134 -16.07 22.30 -12.10
CA ARG A 134 -16.28 23.14 -10.93
C ARG A 134 -17.50 23.99 -11.19
N ARG A 135 -18.57 23.79 -10.42
CA ARG A 135 -19.62 24.79 -10.27
C ARG A 135 -19.19 25.74 -9.15
N HIS A 136 -19.15 27.02 -9.51
CA HIS A 136 -19.07 28.17 -8.61
C HIS A 136 -20.35 28.27 -7.78
#